data_AF-A0A936PNN0-F1
#
_entry.id   AF-A0A936PNN0-F1
#
_cell.length_a   1.000
_cell.length_b   1.000
_cell.length_c   1.000
_cell.angle_alpha   90.00
_cell.angle_beta   90.00
_cell.angle_gamma   90.00
#
_symmetry.space_group_name_H-M   'P 1'
#
loop_
_entity.id
_entity.type
_entity.pdbx_description
1 polymer ?
#
loop_
_entity_poly.entity_id
_entity_poly.type
_entity_poly.pdbx_seq_one_letter_code
_entity_poly.pdbx_strand_id
1 'polypeptide(L)'
;MSPSAAAPRACLQCNRELRADEPHVAVQDGLFCEACAGQLRAELARLEASQGDGVNYPLSAFGGVLGGALGVLAWWGFTVATQVSFGLVAVVIGYAVGHGVLRVGGYRRSLGLQGLSATIAALSFAVASFLVNRSFYNMSAVEQGFELLPPVVPLPLAIEVLKMGASPMDLIFLGIVLYEAWRIPAPQRLT
;
A
#
# COMPACT_ATOMS: atom_id res chain seq x y z
N MET A 1 47.23 7.41 -26.94
CA MET A 1 46.36 6.26 -27.26
C MET A 1 46.52 5.24 -26.14
N SER A 2 45.62 5.26 -25.15
CA SER A 2 45.67 4.32 -24.02
C SER A 2 45.19 2.94 -24.47
N PRO A 3 45.75 1.84 -23.92
CA PRO A 3 45.42 0.49 -24.36
C PRO A 3 43.98 0.13 -23.96
N SER A 4 43.25 -0.41 -24.93
CA SER A 4 41.90 -0.96 -24.78
C SER A 4 41.92 -2.08 -23.72
N ALA A 5 41.26 -1.84 -22.58
CA ALA A 5 41.07 -2.86 -21.56
C ALA A 5 40.26 -4.02 -22.16
N ALA A 6 40.86 -5.20 -22.23
CA ALA A 6 40.19 -6.40 -22.69
C ALA A 6 38.90 -6.60 -21.87
N ALA A 7 37.75 -6.59 -22.56
CA ALA A 7 36.46 -6.82 -21.93
C ALA A 7 36.49 -8.13 -21.12
N PRO A 8 35.88 -8.17 -19.92
CA PRO A 8 35.83 -9.40 -19.12
C PRO A 8 35.22 -10.50 -19.98
N ARG A 9 35.96 -11.60 -20.19
CA ARG A 9 35.50 -12.75 -20.96
C ARG A 9 35.05 -13.90 -20.07
N ALA A 10 34.95 -13.71 -18.76
CA ALA A 10 34.58 -14.76 -17.83
C ALA A 10 33.17 -14.54 -17.26
N CYS A 11 32.45 -15.63 -17.03
CA CYS A 11 31.16 -15.60 -16.34
C CYS A 11 31.36 -15.22 -14.86
N LEU A 12 30.63 -14.24 -14.35
CA LEU A 12 30.75 -13.77 -12.96
C LEU A 12 30.47 -14.85 -11.90
N GLN A 13 29.54 -15.77 -12.17
CA GLN A 13 29.16 -16.81 -11.21
C GLN A 13 30.12 -18.01 -11.16
N CYS A 14 30.47 -18.58 -12.31
CA CYS A 14 31.26 -19.80 -12.40
C CYS A 14 32.72 -19.58 -12.81
N ASN A 15 33.11 -18.32 -13.06
CA ASN A 15 34.43 -17.90 -13.53
C ASN A 15 34.92 -18.60 -14.81
N ARG A 16 34.00 -19.20 -15.58
CA ARG A 16 34.31 -19.87 -16.85
C ARG A 16 34.53 -18.84 -17.94
N GLU A 17 35.58 -19.02 -18.74
CA GLU A 17 35.82 -18.24 -19.94
C GLU A 17 34.75 -18.52 -21.01
N LEU A 18 34.13 -17.44 -21.50
CA LEU A 18 33.12 -17.39 -22.54
C LEU A 18 33.80 -17.19 -23.89
N ARG A 19 33.40 -18.00 -24.87
CA ARG A 19 33.84 -17.82 -26.26
C ARG A 19 33.04 -16.68 -26.92
N ALA A 20 33.62 -16.07 -27.95
CA ALA A 20 33.03 -14.90 -28.62
C ALA A 20 31.68 -15.17 -29.30
N ASP A 21 31.40 -16.44 -29.60
CA ASP A 21 30.21 -16.97 -30.27
C ASP A 21 29.22 -17.64 -29.31
N GLU A 22 29.53 -17.74 -28.01
CA GLU A 22 28.65 -18.38 -27.02
C GLU A 22 27.56 -17.39 -26.54
N PRO A 23 26.28 -17.83 -26.47
CA PRO A 23 25.21 -16.98 -25.95
C PRO A 23 25.47 -16.62 -24.48
N HIS A 24 25.44 -15.32 -24.20
CA HIS A 24 25.71 -14.77 -22.87
C HIS A 24 24.78 -13.60 -22.59
N VAL A 25 24.57 -13.32 -21.30
CA VAL A 25 23.78 -12.20 -20.82
C VAL A 25 24.73 -11.17 -20.21
N ALA A 26 24.78 -9.97 -20.80
CA ALA A 26 25.55 -8.86 -20.26
C ALA A 26 24.72 -8.09 -19.21
N VAL A 27 25.33 -7.80 -18.08
CA VAL A 27 24.81 -6.92 -17.01
C VAL A 27 25.79 -5.78 -16.77
N GLN A 28 25.40 -4.78 -15.97
CA GLN A 28 26.27 -3.62 -15.71
C GLN A 28 27.64 -4.01 -15.14
N ASP A 29 27.70 -5.05 -14.30
CA ASP A 29 28.91 -5.47 -13.59
C ASP A 29 29.69 -6.61 -14.27
N GLY A 30 29.25 -7.11 -15.44
CA GLY A 30 29.95 -8.18 -16.17
C GLY A 30 29.05 -9.09 -17.02
N LEU A 31 29.48 -10.33 -17.25
CA LEU A 31 28.80 -11.30 -18.12
C LEU A 31 28.36 -12.54 -17.34
N PHE A 32 27.22 -13.11 -17.71
CA PHE A 32 26.80 -14.44 -17.25
C PHE A 32 26.65 -15.39 -18.45
N CYS A 33 27.10 -16.64 -18.29
CA CYS A 33 26.79 -17.70 -19.27
C CYS A 33 25.28 -18.03 -19.21
N GLU A 34 24.72 -18.55 -20.30
CA GLU A 34 23.29 -18.89 -20.38
C GLU A 34 22.83 -19.84 -19.24
N ALA A 35 23.66 -20.83 -18.90
CA ALA A 35 23.38 -21.77 -17.82
C ALA A 35 23.29 -21.08 -16.44
N CYS A 36 24.25 -20.23 -16.09
CA CYS A 36 24.24 -19.50 -14.81
C CYS A 36 23.12 -18.44 -14.78
N ALA A 37 22.85 -17.76 -15.90
CA ALA A 37 21.73 -16.84 -16.00
C ALA A 37 20.38 -17.57 -15.83
N GLY A 38 20.25 -18.77 -16.40
CA GLY A 38 19.08 -19.64 -16.22
C GLY A 38 18.87 -20.08 -14.77
N GLN A 39 19.94 -20.48 -14.08
CA GLN A 39 19.89 -20.86 -12.66
C GLN A 39 19.47 -19.68 -11.78
N LEU A 40 20.06 -18.50 -11.99
CA LEU A 40 19.73 -17.31 -11.21
C LEU A 40 18.26 -16.89 -11.43
N ARG A 41 17.78 -16.88 -12.68
CA ARG A 41 16.36 -16.62 -12.99
C ARG A 41 15.43 -17.63 -12.32
N ALA A 42 15.80 -18.91 -12.30
CA ALA A 42 15.01 -19.94 -11.63
C ALA A 42 14.98 -19.76 -10.10
N GLU A 43 16.09 -19.35 -9.49
CA GLU A 43 16.16 -19.04 -8.06
C GLU A 43 15.34 -17.80 -7.71
N LEU A 44 15.44 -16.73 -8.49
CA LEU A 44 14.62 -15.53 -8.34
C LEU A 44 13.12 -15.85 -8.45
N ALA A 45 12.72 -16.66 -9.45
CA ALA A 45 11.34 -17.09 -9.60
C ALA A 45 10.84 -17.91 -8.40
N ARG A 46 11.69 -18.76 -7.79
CA ARG A 46 11.35 -19.49 -6.56
C ARG A 46 11.19 -18.56 -5.36
N LEU A 47 12.08 -17.58 -5.21
CA LEU A 47 12.00 -16.58 -4.14
C LEU A 47 10.73 -15.74 -4.28
N GLU A 48 10.40 -15.29 -5.49
CA GLU A 48 9.15 -14.57 -5.79
C GLU A 48 7.91 -15.39 -5.43
N ALA A 49 7.87 -16.68 -5.81
CA ALA A 49 6.77 -17.57 -5.45
C ALA A 49 6.62 -17.71 -3.92
N SER A 50 7.75 -17.80 -3.20
CA SER A 50 7.75 -17.96 -1.74
C SER A 50 7.28 -16.72 -0.96
N GLN A 51 7.28 -15.52 -1.57
CA GLN A 51 6.83 -14.28 -0.90
C GLN A 51 5.35 -14.33 -0.49
N GLY A 52 4.52 -15.03 -1.28
CA GLY A 52 3.08 -15.16 -1.09
C GLY A 52 2.62 -16.45 -0.39
N ASP A 53 3.52 -17.40 -0.15
CA ASP A 53 3.19 -18.69 0.46
C ASP A 53 2.94 -18.55 1.96
N GLY A 54 1.88 -19.18 2.48
CA GLY A 54 1.60 -19.18 3.92
C GLY A 54 1.12 -17.83 4.47
N VAL A 55 0.47 -16.99 3.66
CA VAL A 55 -0.15 -15.74 4.11
C VAL A 55 -1.31 -16.01 5.06
N ASN A 56 -1.24 -15.45 6.27
CA ASN A 56 -2.35 -15.48 7.22
C ASN A 56 -3.29 -14.29 6.97
N TYR A 57 -4.25 -14.47 6.06
CA TYR A 57 -5.22 -13.43 5.70
C TYR A 57 -6.05 -12.92 6.89
N PRO A 58 -6.59 -13.77 7.80
CA PRO A 58 -7.34 -13.30 8.97
C PRO A 58 -6.53 -12.36 9.86
N LEU A 59 -5.29 -12.75 10.17
CA LEU A 59 -4.42 -11.96 11.03
C LEU A 59 -3.97 -10.66 10.36
N SER A 60 -3.72 -10.71 9.06
CA SER A 60 -3.43 -9.52 8.24
C SER A 60 -4.63 -8.57 8.20
N ALA A 61 -5.86 -9.08 8.05
CA ALA A 61 -7.08 -8.28 8.05
C ALA A 61 -7.27 -7.60 9.42
N PHE A 62 -7.06 -8.33 10.52
CA PHE A 62 -7.11 -7.77 11.87
C PHE A 62 -6.10 -6.62 12.04
N GLY A 63 -4.85 -6.83 11.61
CA GLY A 63 -3.84 -5.78 11.64
C GLY A 63 -4.21 -4.55 10.80
N GLY A 64 -4.76 -4.77 9.61
CA GLY A 64 -5.28 -3.70 8.76
C GLY A 64 -6.41 -2.92 9.41
N VAL A 65 -7.39 -3.60 10.03
CA VAL A 65 -8.51 -2.97 10.73
C VAL A 65 -8.03 -2.15 11.93
N LEU A 66 -7.07 -2.67 12.71
CA LEU A 66 -6.46 -1.90 13.80
C LEU A 66 -5.74 -0.65 13.28
N GLY A 67 -4.95 -0.79 12.21
CA GLY A 67 -4.28 0.35 11.57
C GLY A 67 -5.27 1.38 11.03
N GLY A 68 -6.36 0.92 10.41
CA GLY A 68 -7.45 1.75 9.92
C GLY A 68 -8.17 2.49 11.03
N ALA A 69 -8.51 1.80 12.13
CA ALA A 69 -9.14 2.43 13.30
C ALA A 69 -8.27 3.54 13.89
N LEU A 70 -6.95 3.30 14.03
CA LEU A 70 -6.02 4.32 14.49
C LEU A 70 -5.94 5.52 13.53
N GLY A 71 -5.87 5.25 12.22
CA GLY A 71 -5.86 6.30 11.20
C GLY A 71 -7.15 7.13 11.19
N VAL A 72 -8.31 6.48 11.31
CA VAL A 72 -9.63 7.12 11.41
C VAL A 72 -9.69 8.04 12.62
N LEU A 73 -9.32 7.53 13.80
CA LEU A 73 -9.37 8.31 15.04
C LEU A 73 -8.41 9.50 15.00
N ALA A 74 -7.20 9.29 14.49
CA ALA A 74 -6.21 10.36 14.32
C ALA A 74 -6.72 11.44 13.38
N TRP A 75 -7.30 11.06 12.23
CA TRP A 75 -7.82 12.03 11.26
C TRP A 75 -9.02 12.79 11.78
N TRP A 76 -10.05 12.05 12.20
CA TRP A 76 -11.29 12.64 12.70
C TRP A 76 -11.01 13.59 13.87
N GLY A 77 -10.23 13.15 14.85
CA GLY A 77 -9.87 13.98 16.00
C GLY A 77 -9.10 15.25 15.60
N PHE A 78 -8.13 15.12 14.70
CA PHE A 78 -7.37 16.27 14.22
C PHE A 78 -8.23 17.28 13.45
N THR A 79 -9.05 16.81 12.51
CA THR A 79 -9.88 17.69 11.68
C THR A 79 -10.98 18.39 12.49
N VAL A 80 -11.60 17.70 13.44
CA VAL A 80 -12.59 18.32 14.34
C VAL A 80 -11.92 19.36 15.25
N ALA A 81 -10.73 19.06 15.80
CA ALA A 81 -10.03 19.97 16.69
C ALA A 81 -9.48 21.22 15.99
N THR A 82 -9.00 21.08 14.75
CA THR A 82 -8.33 22.17 14.02
C THR A 82 -9.24 22.90 13.04
N GLN A 83 -10.40 22.33 12.70
CA GLN A 83 -11.29 22.82 11.64
C GLN A 83 -10.60 22.90 10.25
N VAL A 84 -9.48 22.18 10.07
CA VAL A 84 -8.72 22.13 8.82
C VAL A 84 -8.66 20.69 8.30
N SER A 85 -8.98 20.53 7.02
CA SER A 85 -8.82 19.26 6.29
C SER A 85 -7.49 19.25 5.55
N PHE A 86 -6.55 18.43 6.01
CA PHE A 86 -5.23 18.27 5.39
C PHE A 86 -5.12 16.96 4.60
N GLY A 87 -4.65 17.05 3.36
CA GLY A 87 -4.39 15.87 2.53
C GLY A 87 -3.27 14.95 3.04
N LEU A 88 -2.38 15.45 3.91
CA LEU A 88 -1.34 14.63 4.55
C LEU A 88 -1.92 13.45 5.34
N VAL A 89 -3.14 13.61 5.86
CA VAL A 89 -3.78 12.57 6.68
C VAL A 89 -4.24 11.36 5.85
N ALA A 90 -4.47 11.55 4.54
CA ALA A 90 -4.69 10.45 3.59
C ALA A 90 -3.51 9.46 3.59
N VAL A 91 -2.28 9.98 3.66
CA VAL A 91 -1.07 9.17 3.75
C VAL A 91 -1.05 8.38 5.07
N VAL A 92 -1.46 9.00 6.18
CA VAL A 92 -1.46 8.35 7.51
C VAL A 92 -2.36 7.11 7.53
N ILE A 93 -3.58 7.21 6.99
CA ILE A 93 -4.51 6.06 6.94
C ILE A 93 -3.97 4.95 6.05
N GLY A 94 -3.56 5.28 4.82
CA GLY A 94 -3.02 4.28 3.89
C GLY A 94 -1.77 3.60 4.44
N TYR A 95 -0.87 4.38 5.05
CA TYR A 95 0.32 3.90 5.72
C TYR A 95 0.00 2.98 6.90
N ALA A 96 -0.90 3.40 7.80
CA ALA A 96 -1.27 2.64 8.99
C ALA A 96 -1.95 1.31 8.62
N VAL A 97 -2.86 1.32 7.65
CA VAL A 97 -3.52 0.09 7.16
C VAL A 97 -2.52 -0.83 6.49
N GLY A 98 -1.74 -0.34 5.51
CA GLY A 98 -0.77 -1.17 4.78
C GLY A 98 0.25 -1.81 5.69
N HIS A 99 0.79 -1.06 6.65
CA HIS A 99 1.69 -1.61 7.65
C HIS A 99 1.00 -2.50 8.69
N GLY A 100 -0.25 -2.21 9.06
CA GLY A 100 -1.03 -3.08 9.93
C GLY A 100 -1.21 -4.47 9.32
N VAL A 101 -1.58 -4.52 8.04
CA VAL A 101 -1.69 -5.76 7.25
C VAL A 101 -0.38 -6.53 7.25
N LEU A 102 0.74 -5.86 6.96
CA LEU A 102 2.04 -6.52 6.88
C LEU A 102 2.60 -6.97 8.23
N ARG A 103 2.62 -6.10 9.25
CA ARG A 103 3.30 -6.37 10.52
C ARG A 103 2.62 -7.48 11.30
N VAL A 104 1.29 -7.47 11.31
CA VAL A 104 0.50 -8.49 12.02
C VAL A 104 0.40 -9.76 11.17
N GLY A 105 0.37 -9.64 9.83
CA GLY A 105 0.33 -10.76 8.88
C GLY A 105 1.63 -11.54 8.69
N GLY A 106 2.73 -11.17 9.35
CA GLY A 106 4.02 -11.87 9.27
C GLY A 106 4.92 -11.42 8.11
N TYR A 107 4.81 -10.18 7.65
CA TYR A 107 5.64 -9.53 6.62
C TYR A 107 5.63 -10.17 5.22
N ARG A 108 4.69 -11.08 4.96
CA ARG A 108 4.48 -11.67 3.64
C ARG A 108 3.86 -10.67 2.67
N ARG A 109 4.14 -10.84 1.39
CA ARG A 109 3.71 -9.90 0.34
C ARG A 109 3.01 -10.67 -0.77
N SER A 110 1.81 -10.24 -1.13
CA SER A 110 1.02 -10.90 -2.17
C SER A 110 0.05 -9.90 -2.82
N LEU A 111 -0.41 -10.23 -4.03
CA LEU A 111 -1.48 -9.46 -4.69
C LEU A 111 -2.78 -9.47 -3.88
N GLY A 112 -3.09 -10.58 -3.19
CA GLY A 112 -4.26 -10.67 -2.30
C GLY A 112 -4.18 -9.68 -1.13
N LEU A 113 -3.01 -9.50 -0.52
CA LEU A 113 -2.82 -8.53 0.56
C LEU A 113 -2.93 -7.08 0.10
N GLN A 114 -2.55 -6.77 -1.15
CA GLN A 114 -2.77 -5.44 -1.74
C GLN A 114 -4.26 -5.12 -1.85
N GLY A 115 -5.05 -6.05 -2.39
CA GLY A 115 -6.50 -5.89 -2.49
C GLY A 115 -7.18 -5.76 -1.12
N LEU A 116 -6.77 -6.59 -0.16
CA LEU A 116 -7.27 -6.54 1.23
C LEU A 116 -6.96 -5.19 1.89
N SER A 117 -5.69 -4.77 1.83
CA SER A 117 -5.24 -3.50 2.40
C SER A 117 -5.96 -2.30 1.79
N ALA A 118 -6.06 -2.25 0.45
CA ALA A 118 -6.78 -1.18 -0.25
C ALA A 118 -8.27 -1.13 0.13
N THR A 119 -8.93 -2.29 0.28
CA THR A 119 -10.34 -2.36 0.69
C THR A 119 -10.52 -1.84 2.12
N ILE A 120 -9.69 -2.28 3.07
CA ILE A 120 -9.74 -1.80 4.45
C ILE A 120 -9.46 -0.30 4.51
N ALA A 121 -8.51 0.20 3.72
CA ALA A 121 -8.16 1.61 3.68
C ALA A 121 -9.29 2.47 3.10
N ALA A 122 -9.96 2.02 2.04
CA ALA A 122 -11.14 2.69 1.47
C ALA A 122 -12.30 2.76 2.48
N LEU A 123 -12.57 1.65 3.18
CA LEU A 123 -13.60 1.63 4.23
C LEU A 123 -13.23 2.56 5.39
N SER A 124 -11.96 2.57 5.80
CA SER A 124 -11.46 3.46 6.85
C SER A 124 -11.61 4.93 6.45
N PHE A 125 -11.26 5.29 5.21
CA PHE A 125 -11.46 6.63 4.68
C PHE A 125 -12.93 7.04 4.71
N ALA A 126 -13.83 6.18 4.22
CA ALA A 126 -15.27 6.45 4.23
C ALA A 126 -15.83 6.66 5.65
N VAL A 127 -15.40 5.82 6.61
CA VAL A 127 -15.80 5.97 8.02
C VAL A 127 -15.29 7.28 8.60
N ALA A 128 -14.03 7.65 8.35
CA ALA A 128 -13.48 8.90 8.83
C ALA A 128 -14.20 10.13 8.24
N SER A 129 -14.43 10.16 6.92
CA SER A 129 -15.20 11.22 6.27
C SER A 129 -16.62 11.32 6.82
N PHE A 130 -17.28 10.19 7.06
CA PHE A 130 -18.60 10.18 7.71
C PHE A 130 -18.56 10.79 9.11
N LEU A 131 -17.59 10.41 9.95
CA LEU A 131 -17.45 10.94 11.31
C LEU A 131 -17.17 12.44 11.32
N VAL A 132 -16.33 12.91 10.39
CA VAL A 132 -16.03 14.34 10.20
C VAL A 132 -17.30 15.10 9.80
N ASN A 133 -18.01 14.66 8.75
CA ASN A 133 -19.23 15.30 8.27
C ASN A 133 -20.32 15.33 9.36
N ARG A 134 -20.50 14.22 10.08
CA ARG A 134 -21.44 14.13 11.20
C ARG A 134 -21.07 15.11 12.32
N SER A 135 -19.79 15.26 12.62
CA SER A 135 -19.33 16.16 13.69
C SER A 135 -19.63 17.62 13.32
N PHE A 136 -19.32 18.03 12.09
CA PHE A 136 -19.65 19.37 11.59
C PHE A 136 -21.15 19.63 11.54
N TYR A 137 -21.93 18.66 11.07
CA TYR A 137 -23.39 18.77 11.09
C TYR A 137 -23.92 18.95 12.51
N ASN A 138 -23.44 18.15 13.47
CA ASN A 138 -23.91 18.26 14.85
C ASN A 138 -23.49 19.59 15.49
N MET A 139 -22.32 20.13 15.16
CA MET A 139 -21.90 21.45 15.62
C MET A 139 -22.84 22.54 15.08
N SER A 140 -23.18 22.54 13.79
CA SER A 140 -24.10 23.53 13.22
C SER A 140 -25.56 23.32 13.66
N ALA A 141 -25.99 22.08 13.90
CA ALA A 141 -27.32 21.77 14.41
C ALA A 141 -27.55 22.37 15.81
N VAL A 142 -26.54 22.29 16.70
CA VAL A 142 -26.61 22.92 18.04
C VAL A 142 -26.77 24.43 17.93
N GLU A 143 -26.05 25.08 17.02
CA GLU A 143 -26.13 26.53 16.82
C GLU A 143 -27.50 26.97 16.29
N GLN A 144 -28.13 26.15 15.44
CA GLN A 144 -29.38 26.47 14.76
C GLN A 144 -30.63 25.88 15.46
N GLY A 145 -30.45 25.13 16.55
CA GLY A 145 -31.53 24.50 17.30
C GLY A 145 -32.16 23.27 16.60
N PHE A 146 -31.43 22.64 15.68
CA PHE A 146 -31.86 21.40 15.01
C PHE A 146 -31.55 20.14 15.84
N GLU A 147 -32.20 19.03 15.49
CA GLU A 147 -31.93 17.73 16.10
C GLU A 147 -30.53 17.20 15.73
N LEU A 148 -29.88 16.56 16.70
CA LEU A 148 -28.57 15.95 16.54
C LEU A 148 -28.67 14.62 15.79
N LEU A 149 -27.72 14.35 14.90
CA LEU A 149 -27.56 13.00 14.33
C LEU A 149 -27.15 12.02 15.44
N PRO A 150 -27.86 10.89 15.60
CA PRO A 150 -27.49 9.88 16.59
C PRO A 150 -26.11 9.27 16.27
N PRO A 151 -25.42 8.69 17.25
CA PRO A 151 -24.10 8.05 17.05
C PRO A 151 -24.14 6.91 16.04
N VAL A 152 -25.24 6.16 16.02
CA VAL A 152 -25.48 5.07 15.09
C VAL A 152 -26.62 5.50 14.17
N VAL A 153 -26.33 5.53 12.87
CA VAL A 153 -27.29 5.85 11.82
C VAL A 153 -27.44 4.65 10.89
N PRO A 154 -28.62 4.44 10.29
CA PRO A 154 -28.79 3.40 9.27
C PRO A 154 -27.90 3.70 8.06
N LEU A 155 -27.39 2.63 7.42
CA LEU A 155 -26.43 2.74 6.32
C LEU A 155 -26.86 3.67 5.17
N PRO A 156 -28.14 3.68 4.72
CA PRO A 156 -28.59 4.62 3.69
C PRO A 156 -28.38 6.08 4.08
N LEU A 157 -28.70 6.44 5.32
CA LEU A 157 -28.51 7.80 5.85
C LEU A 157 -27.02 8.13 6.02
N ALA A 158 -26.21 7.15 6.45
CA ALA A 158 -24.75 7.33 6.54
C ALA A 158 -24.14 7.68 5.17
N ILE A 159 -24.58 7.00 4.11
CA ILE A 159 -24.14 7.26 2.73
C ILE A 159 -24.59 8.66 2.28
N GLU A 160 -25.78 9.08 2.64
CA GLU A 160 -26.28 10.43 2.33
C GLU A 160 -25.44 11.51 3.01
N VAL A 161 -25.15 11.37 4.32
CA VAL A 161 -24.26 12.27 5.07
C VAL A 161 -22.86 12.30 4.48
N LEU A 162 -22.34 11.15 4.05
CA LEU A 162 -21.04 11.07 3.38
C LEU A 162 -21.05 11.85 2.05
N LYS A 163 -22.11 11.70 1.25
CA LYS A 163 -22.25 12.38 -0.05
C LYS A 163 -22.48 13.88 0.08
N MET A 164 -23.22 14.34 1.09
CA MET A 164 -23.49 15.77 1.30
C MET A 164 -22.21 16.57 1.56
N GLY A 165 -21.23 15.98 2.26
CA GLY A 165 -19.93 16.61 2.49
C GLY A 165 -18.84 16.19 1.49
N ALA A 166 -19.19 15.42 0.45
CA ALA A 166 -18.20 14.95 -0.51
C ALA A 166 -17.74 16.07 -1.44
N SER A 167 -16.43 16.24 -1.52
CA SER A 167 -15.75 17.18 -2.39
C SER A 167 -14.93 16.44 -3.46
N PRO A 168 -14.62 17.06 -4.61
CA PRO A 168 -13.68 16.48 -5.57
C PRO A 168 -12.30 16.17 -4.97
N MET A 169 -11.90 16.91 -3.92
CA MET A 169 -10.65 16.66 -3.19
C MET A 169 -10.66 15.31 -2.47
N ASP A 170 -11.82 14.82 -2.02
CA ASP A 170 -11.92 13.52 -1.35
C ASP A 170 -11.58 12.36 -2.30
N LEU A 171 -11.80 12.53 -3.61
CA LEU A 171 -11.37 11.55 -4.61
C LEU A 171 -9.84 11.49 -4.70
N ILE A 172 -9.17 12.64 -4.59
CA ILE A 172 -7.71 12.72 -4.58
C ILE A 172 -7.18 12.07 -3.30
N PHE A 173 -7.77 12.38 -2.15
CA PHE A 173 -7.38 11.77 -0.88
C PHE A 173 -7.61 10.26 -0.87
N LEU A 174 -8.76 9.80 -1.38
CA LEU A 174 -9.03 8.38 -1.56
C LEU A 174 -7.98 7.72 -2.46
N GLY A 175 -7.60 8.38 -3.56
CA GLY A 175 -6.52 7.92 -4.44
C GLY A 175 -5.18 7.75 -3.70
N ILE A 176 -4.81 8.72 -2.86
CA ILE A 176 -3.60 8.65 -2.04
C ILE A 176 -3.69 7.51 -1.01
N VAL A 177 -4.80 7.40 -0.27
CA VAL A 177 -5.04 6.33 0.71
C VAL A 177 -4.89 4.96 0.05
N LEU A 178 -5.54 4.77 -1.11
CA LEU A 178 -5.49 3.54 -1.88
C LEU A 178 -4.08 3.24 -2.38
N TYR A 179 -3.39 4.25 -2.92
CA TYR A 179 -2.03 4.09 -3.43
C TYR A 179 -1.06 3.64 -2.33
N GLU A 180 -1.09 4.29 -1.17
CA GLU A 180 -0.23 3.94 -0.04
C GLU A 180 -0.56 2.54 0.50
N ALA A 181 -1.85 2.27 0.71
CA ALA A 181 -2.31 0.97 1.20
C ALA A 181 -2.02 -0.18 0.23
N TRP A 182 -2.05 0.08 -1.09
CA TRP A 182 -1.75 -0.89 -2.14
C TRP A 182 -0.24 -1.12 -2.30
N ARG A 183 0.56 -0.04 -2.30
CA ARG A 183 2.01 -0.13 -2.55
C ARG A 183 2.75 -0.85 -1.43
N ILE A 184 2.37 -0.66 -0.17
CA ILE A 184 3.08 -1.21 0.99
C ILE A 184 3.17 -2.75 0.94
N PRO A 185 2.06 -3.51 0.78
CA PRO A 185 2.10 -4.97 0.70
C PRO A 185 2.47 -5.54 -0.67
N ALA A 186 2.95 -4.72 -1.62
CA ALA A 186 3.26 -5.16 -2.97
C ALA A 186 4.45 -6.15 -3.00
N PRO A 187 4.35 -7.27 -3.75
CA PRO A 187 5.43 -8.21 -3.93
C PRO A 187 6.58 -7.53 -4.67
N GLN A 188 7.81 -7.85 -4.27
CA GLN A 188 9.00 -7.30 -4.91
C GLN A 188 9.35 -8.19 -6.10
N ARG A 189 9.30 -7.63 -7.31
CA ARG A 189 9.89 -8.26 -8.50
C ARG A 189 11.40 -8.14 -8.38
N LEU A 190 12.09 -9.26 -8.49
CA LEU A 190 13.55 -9.34 -8.38
C LEU A 190 14.22 -9.48 -9.77
N THR A 191 13.47 -9.21 -10.84
CA THR A 191 13.88 -9.32 -12.25
C THR A 191 14.46 -8.03 -12.81
#